data_AF-A0A3B9JZQ5-F1
#
_entry.id   AF-A0A3B9JZQ5-F1
#
_cell.length_a   1.000
_cell.length_b   1.000
_cell.length_c   1.000
_cell.angle_alpha   90.00
_cell.angle_beta   90.00
_cell.angle_gamma   90.00
#
_symmetry.space_group_name_H-M   'P 1'
#
loop_
_entity.id
_entity.type
_entity.pdbx_description
1 polymer ?
#
loop_
_entity_poly.entity_id
_entity_poly.type
_entity_poly.pdbx_seq_one_letter_code
_entity_poly.pdbx_strand_id
1 'polypeptide(L)'
;MGTGAFLIFMTVFVAIWLSWNTLASQDAQFDPRALNFTLLTLILSLQASYAAPLILLAQNRQDDRDRVKFEQDRQRAERTLADTEYLTREVAALALTLDEVATKDFVRDEIRDAMKELLEQLREDKKPGKKSK
;
A
#
# COMPACT_ATOMS: atom_id res chain seq x y z
N MET A 1 15.88 6.24 -10.69
CA MET A 1 16.64 7.25 -11.45
C MET A 1 16.22 7.11 -12.90
N GLY A 2 15.17 7.83 -13.27
CA GLY A 2 14.30 7.49 -14.40
C GLY A 2 14.78 8.05 -15.73
N THR A 3 14.27 7.41 -16.79
CA THR A 3 14.35 7.65 -18.24
C THR A 3 14.74 9.04 -18.73
N GLY A 4 14.42 10.12 -18.01
CA GLY A 4 14.77 11.51 -18.38
C GLY A 4 16.28 11.76 -18.54
N ALA A 5 17.13 11.20 -17.68
CA ALA A 5 18.58 11.42 -17.80
C ALA A 5 19.17 10.81 -19.08
N PHE A 6 18.65 9.65 -19.51
CA PHE A 6 19.05 8.99 -20.75
C PHE A 6 18.64 9.82 -21.98
N LEU A 7 17.43 10.37 -21.98
CA LEU A 7 16.93 11.21 -23.07
C LEU A 7 17.75 12.49 -23.24
N ILE A 8 18.13 13.12 -22.12
CA ILE A 8 18.98 14.32 -22.16
C ILE A 8 20.36 13.98 -22.73
N PHE A 9 21.00 12.90 -22.24
CA PHE A 9 22.30 12.46 -22.74
C PHE A 9 22.27 12.14 -24.24
N MET A 10 21.25 11.40 -24.71
CA MET A 10 21.08 11.08 -26.13
C MET A 10 20.86 12.32 -26.99
N THR A 11 20.08 13.29 -26.51
CA THR A 11 19.84 14.56 -27.22
C THR A 11 21.13 15.36 -27.37
N VAL A 12 21.92 15.45 -26.30
CA VAL A 12 23.22 16.15 -26.32
C VAL A 12 24.21 15.44 -27.24
N PHE A 13 24.27 14.11 -27.22
CA PHE A 13 25.12 13.33 -28.11
C PHE A 13 24.80 13.59 -29.60
N VAL A 14 23.52 13.51 -29.98
CA VAL A 14 23.07 13.78 -31.36
C VAL A 14 23.37 15.23 -31.75
N ALA A 15 23.13 16.19 -30.85
CA ALA A 15 23.42 17.59 -31.11
C ALA A 15 24.91 17.84 -31.36
N ILE A 16 25.80 17.28 -30.53
CA ILE A 16 27.25 17.38 -30.70
C ILE A 16 27.69 16.75 -32.02
N TRP A 17 27.17 15.56 -32.36
CA TRP A 17 27.49 14.87 -33.61
C TRP A 17 27.12 15.71 -34.83
N LEU A 18 25.91 16.29 -34.81
CA LEU A 18 25.40 17.12 -35.89
C LEU A 18 26.21 18.42 -36.01
N SER A 19 26.52 19.08 -34.89
CA SER A 19 27.34 20.30 -34.86
C SER A 19 28.75 20.04 -35.40
N TRP A 20 29.40 18.95 -34.99
CA TRP A 20 30.74 18.59 -35.45
C TRP A 20 30.78 18.33 -36.96
N ASN A 21 29.87 17.48 -37.47
CA ASN A 21 29.83 17.16 -38.90
C ASN A 21 29.31 18.31 -39.78
N THR A 22 28.63 19.31 -39.20
CA THR A 22 28.19 20.50 -39.94
C THR A 22 29.27 21.58 -40.00
N LEU A 23 30.07 21.74 -38.94
CA LEU A 23 31.09 22.79 -38.84
C LEU A 23 32.47 22.36 -39.35
N ALA A 24 32.72 21.05 -39.49
CA ALA A 24 33.97 20.52 -40.01
C ALA A 24 34.12 20.75 -41.53
N SER A 25 35.35 21.08 -41.96
CA SER A 25 35.73 21.19 -43.38
C SER A 25 35.57 19.84 -44.09
N GLN A 26 35.32 19.82 -45.41
CA GLN A 26 34.93 18.60 -46.16
C GLN A 26 35.91 17.42 -46.00
N ASP A 27 37.20 17.69 -45.81
CA ASP A 27 38.22 16.65 -45.61
C ASP A 27 38.24 16.05 -44.18
N ALA A 28 37.60 16.71 -43.22
CA ALA A 28 37.50 16.27 -41.81
C ALA A 28 36.07 15.83 -41.42
N GLN A 29 35.14 15.79 -42.37
CA GLN A 29 33.78 15.31 -42.15
C GLN A 29 33.77 13.79 -42.03
N PHE A 30 33.64 13.30 -40.81
CA PHE A 30 33.51 11.86 -40.53
C PHE A 30 32.20 11.29 -41.09
N ASP A 31 31.14 12.08 -41.09
CA ASP A 31 29.82 11.77 -41.66
C ASP A 31 29.38 12.93 -42.56
N PRO A 32 29.65 12.86 -43.88
CA PRO A 32 29.43 13.96 -44.79
C PRO A 32 27.97 14.41 -44.82
N ARG A 33 27.75 15.71 -44.67
CA ARG A 33 26.40 16.31 -44.78
C ARG A 33 25.74 16.02 -46.12
N ALA A 34 26.54 15.88 -47.19
CA ALA A 34 26.08 15.54 -48.54
C ALA A 34 25.43 14.15 -48.65
N LEU A 35 25.80 13.21 -47.77
CA LEU A 35 25.25 11.85 -47.69
C LEU A 35 24.16 11.74 -46.62
N ASN A 36 23.58 12.87 -46.17
CA ASN A 36 22.50 12.93 -45.18
C ASN A 36 22.80 12.19 -43.86
N PHE A 37 24.05 12.23 -43.38
CA PHE A 37 24.45 11.59 -42.12
C PHE A 37 24.16 10.07 -42.11
N THR A 38 24.67 9.36 -43.11
CA THR A 38 24.41 7.92 -43.31
C THR A 38 24.89 7.09 -42.12
N LEU A 39 26.01 7.47 -41.48
CA LEU A 39 26.53 6.75 -40.31
C LEU A 39 25.64 6.94 -39.08
N LEU A 40 25.21 8.17 -38.80
CA LEU A 40 24.28 8.44 -37.70
C LEU A 40 22.98 7.64 -37.87
N THR A 41 22.47 7.59 -39.11
CA THR A 41 21.25 6.85 -39.46
C THR A 41 21.42 5.34 -39.25
N LEU A 42 22.56 4.77 -39.68
CA LEU A 42 22.91 3.38 -39.43
C LEU A 42 22.96 3.06 -37.93
N ILE A 43 23.62 3.90 -37.13
CA ILE A 43 23.73 3.69 -35.69
C ILE A 43 22.35 3.76 -35.02
N LEU A 44 21.51 4.74 -35.36
CA LEU A 44 20.17 4.89 -34.78
C LEU A 44 19.23 3.74 -35.17
N SER A 45 19.29 3.27 -36.42
CA SER A 45 18.50 2.11 -36.85
C SER A 45 18.92 0.83 -36.13
N LEU A 46 20.22 0.62 -35.92
CA LEU A 46 20.74 -0.48 -35.10
C LEU A 46 20.28 -0.35 -33.65
N GLN A 47 20.30 0.87 -33.10
CA GLN A 47 19.85 1.15 -31.73
C GLN A 47 18.38 0.77 -31.54
N ALA A 48 17.52 1.13 -32.49
CA ALA A 48 16.11 0.73 -32.47
C ALA A 48 15.92 -0.79 -32.56
N SER A 49 16.72 -1.46 -33.41
CA SER A 49 16.64 -2.91 -33.59
C SER A 49 16.99 -3.70 -32.33
N TYR A 50 18.01 -3.29 -31.56
CA TYR A 50 18.36 -3.96 -30.31
C TYR A 50 17.46 -3.54 -29.14
N ALA A 51 16.89 -2.34 -29.15
CA ALA A 51 16.02 -1.87 -28.09
C ALA A 51 14.74 -2.70 -27.98
N ALA A 52 14.12 -3.08 -29.11
CA ALA A 52 12.89 -3.87 -29.14
C ALA A 52 12.96 -5.19 -28.33
N PRO A 53 13.94 -6.10 -28.55
CA PRO A 53 14.02 -7.33 -27.75
C PRO A 53 14.35 -7.09 -26.28
N LEU A 54 15.14 -6.06 -25.97
CA LEU A 54 15.45 -5.69 -24.59
C LEU A 54 14.21 -5.17 -23.84
N ILE A 55 13.37 -4.39 -24.52
CA ILE A 55 12.08 -3.94 -24.01
C ILE A 55 11.16 -5.14 -23.78
N LEU A 56 11.09 -6.10 -24.71
CA LEU A 56 10.28 -7.31 -24.55
C LEU A 56 10.74 -8.15 -23.34
N LEU A 57 12.05 -8.33 -23.14
CA LEU A 57 12.57 -9.03 -21.97
C LEU A 57 12.29 -8.27 -20.67
N ALA A 58 12.38 -6.94 -20.70
CA ALA A 58 12.02 -6.11 -19.55
C ALA A 58 10.53 -6.19 -19.23
N GLN A 59 9.66 -6.23 -20.26
CA GLN A 59 8.22 -6.40 -20.15
C GLN A 59 7.87 -7.78 -19.57
N ASN A 60 8.40 -8.88 -20.12
CA ASN A 60 8.18 -10.23 -19.57
C ASN A 60 8.55 -10.30 -18.07
N ARG A 61 9.67 -9.68 -17.69
CA ARG A 61 10.07 -9.63 -16.27
C ARG A 61 9.17 -8.73 -15.42
N GLN A 62 8.55 -7.70 -15.99
CA GLN A 62 7.55 -6.89 -15.30
C GLN A 62 6.26 -7.70 -15.12
N ASP A 63 5.78 -8.34 -16.18
CA ASP A 63 4.57 -9.17 -16.18
C ASP A 63 4.68 -10.33 -15.18
N ASP A 64 5.83 -11.01 -15.13
CA ASP A 64 6.09 -12.08 -14.16
C ASP A 64 6.01 -11.57 -12.71
N ARG A 65 6.59 -10.39 -12.44
CA ARG A 65 6.52 -9.77 -11.10
C ARG A 65 5.11 -9.36 -10.77
N ASP A 66 4.39 -8.80 -11.72
CA ASP A 66 3.02 -8.32 -11.51
C ASP A 66 2.09 -9.51 -11.29
N ARG A 67 2.27 -10.61 -12.03
CA ARG A 67 1.57 -11.88 -11.77
C ARG A 67 1.79 -12.39 -10.35
N VAL A 68 3.03 -12.45 -9.88
CA VAL A 68 3.33 -12.88 -8.50
C VAL A 68 2.68 -11.95 -7.48
N LYS A 69 2.71 -10.64 -7.71
CA LYS A 69 2.01 -9.68 -6.84
C LYS A 69 0.51 -9.90 -6.83
N PHE A 70 -0.13 -10.13 -7.98
CA PHE A 70 -1.56 -10.41 -8.07
C PHE A 70 -1.95 -11.70 -7.34
N GLU A 71 -1.15 -12.77 -7.48
CA GLU A 71 -1.39 -14.03 -6.77
C GLU A 71 -1.27 -13.85 -5.24
N GLN A 72 -0.28 -13.09 -4.77
CA GLN A 72 -0.13 -12.76 -3.35
C GLN A 72 -1.25 -11.87 -2.83
N ASP A 73 -1.67 -10.88 -3.61
CA ASP A 73 -2.76 -9.98 -3.24
C ASP A 73 -4.08 -10.74 -3.11
N ARG A 74 -4.36 -11.66 -4.05
CA ARG A 74 -5.52 -12.55 -3.98
C ARG A 74 -5.50 -13.43 -2.72
N GLN A 75 -4.37 -14.06 -2.40
CA GLN A 75 -4.24 -14.86 -1.18
C GLN A 75 -4.41 -14.01 0.09
N ARG A 76 -3.90 -12.77 0.09
CA ARG A 76 -4.10 -11.85 1.21
C ARG A 76 -5.56 -11.44 1.34
N ALA A 77 -6.25 -11.16 0.23
CA ALA A 77 -7.67 -10.82 0.25
C ALA A 77 -8.53 -11.97 0.80
N GLU A 78 -8.26 -13.21 0.38
CA GLU A 78 -8.94 -14.40 0.92
C GLU A 78 -8.72 -14.56 2.43
N ARG A 79 -7.48 -14.37 2.92
CA ARG A 79 -7.18 -14.40 4.36
C ARG A 79 -7.87 -13.28 5.13
N THR A 80 -7.83 -12.06 4.61
CA THR A 80 -8.48 -10.91 5.24
C THR A 80 -10.00 -11.10 5.33
N LEU A 81 -10.63 -11.69 4.32
CA LEU A 81 -12.05 -12.04 4.35
C LEU A 81 -12.34 -13.07 5.45
N ALA A 82 -11.57 -14.16 5.50
CA ALA A 82 -11.72 -15.20 6.52
C ALA A 82 -11.50 -14.65 7.95
N ASP A 83 -10.49 -13.82 8.15
CA ASP A 83 -10.21 -13.17 9.44
C ASP A 83 -11.36 -12.23 9.83
N THR A 84 -11.94 -11.51 8.86
CA THR A 84 -13.09 -10.64 9.10
C THR A 84 -14.34 -11.44 9.47
N GLU A 85 -14.61 -12.55 8.79
CA GLU A 85 -15.71 -13.47 9.14
C GLU A 85 -15.52 -14.07 10.52
N TYR A 86 -14.30 -14.50 10.84
CA TYR A 86 -13.94 -15.02 12.17
C TYR A 86 -14.16 -13.98 13.26
N LEU A 87 -13.59 -12.77 13.11
CA LEU A 87 -13.78 -11.67 14.05
C LEU A 87 -15.26 -11.29 14.20
N THR A 88 -16.02 -11.27 13.11
CA THR A 88 -17.47 -10.98 13.15
C THR A 88 -18.22 -12.03 13.97
N ARG A 89 -17.88 -13.31 13.80
CA ARG A 89 -18.48 -14.41 14.57
C ARG A 89 -18.11 -14.34 16.05
N GLU A 90 -16.85 -14.08 16.36
CA GLU A 90 -16.36 -13.90 17.73
C GLU A 90 -17.04 -12.71 18.41
N VAL A 91 -17.16 -11.56 17.71
CA VAL A 91 -17.87 -10.38 18.22
C VAL A 91 -19.35 -10.67 18.47
N ALA A 92 -20.01 -11.41 17.58
CA ALA A 92 -21.40 -11.82 17.78
C ALA A 92 -21.57 -12.74 19.01
N ALA A 93 -20.67 -13.70 19.21
CA ALA A 93 -20.66 -14.55 20.39
C ALA A 93 -20.43 -13.73 21.68
N LEU A 94 -19.48 -12.80 21.64
CA LEU A 94 -19.17 -11.91 22.76
C LEU A 94 -20.36 -11.00 23.10
N ALA A 95 -21.07 -10.49 22.10
CA ALA A 95 -22.29 -9.70 22.27
C ALA A 95 -23.40 -10.49 22.98
N LEU A 96 -23.60 -11.76 22.62
CA LEU A 96 -24.57 -12.63 23.31
C LEU A 96 -24.20 -12.87 24.78
N THR A 97 -22.93 -13.17 25.05
CA THR A 97 -22.48 -13.34 26.45
C THR A 97 -22.60 -12.06 27.28
N LEU A 98 -22.40 -10.89 26.67
CA LEU A 98 -22.61 -9.61 27.34
C LEU A 98 -24.11 -9.34 27.59
N ASP A 99 -25.01 -9.71 26.69
CA ASP A 99 -26.46 -9.57 26.88
C ASP A 99 -26.96 -10.41 28.07
N GLU A 100 -26.40 -11.61 28.26
CA GLU A 100 -26.67 -12.48 29.42
C GLU A 100 -26.16 -11.89 30.76
N VAL A 101 -25.01 -11.21 30.78
CA VAL A 101 -24.43 -10.64 32.01
C VAL A 101 -24.97 -9.23 32.31
N ALA A 102 -25.33 -8.47 31.28
CA ALA A 102 -25.89 -7.12 31.37
C ALA A 102 -27.42 -7.12 31.24
N THR A 103 -28.09 -8.23 31.52
CA THR A 103 -29.55 -8.28 31.44
C THR A 103 -30.14 -7.21 32.38
N LYS A 104 -31.08 -6.41 31.87
CA LYS A 104 -31.73 -5.31 32.61
C LYS A 104 -32.23 -5.73 33.99
N ASP A 105 -32.68 -6.98 34.12
CA ASP A 105 -33.18 -7.53 35.38
C ASP A 105 -32.06 -7.81 36.39
N PHE A 106 -30.88 -8.29 35.96
CA PHE A 106 -29.70 -8.43 36.84
C PHE A 106 -29.22 -7.07 37.34
N VAL A 107 -29.05 -6.10 36.42
CA VAL A 107 -28.65 -4.73 36.79
C VAL A 107 -29.69 -4.08 37.71
N ARG A 108 -30.97 -4.31 37.45
CA ARG A 108 -32.06 -3.79 38.28
C ARG A 108 -32.05 -4.42 39.67
N ASP A 109 -31.86 -5.73 39.78
CA ASP A 109 -31.86 -6.44 41.05
C ASP A 109 -30.62 -6.07 41.88
N GLU A 110 -29.43 -5.97 41.26
CA GLU A 110 -28.20 -5.53 41.95
C GLU A 110 -28.33 -4.09 42.47
N ILE A 111 -28.89 -3.18 41.67
CA ILE A 111 -29.19 -1.80 42.11
C ILE A 111 -30.17 -1.84 43.29
N ARG A 112 -31.18 -2.71 43.24
CA ARG A 112 -32.21 -2.81 44.29
C ARG A 112 -31.65 -3.35 45.59
N ASP A 113 -30.76 -4.33 45.51
CA ASP A 113 -30.09 -4.92 46.67
C ASP A 113 -29.08 -3.95 47.26
N ALA A 114 -28.27 -3.26 46.44
CA ALA A 114 -27.39 -2.18 46.90
C ALA A 114 -28.19 -1.04 47.57
N MET A 115 -29.36 -0.67 47.03
CA MET A 115 -30.25 0.31 47.65
C MET A 115 -30.83 -0.16 48.98
N LYS A 116 -31.21 -1.44 49.11
CA LYS A 116 -31.68 -2.02 50.38
C LYS A 116 -30.57 -2.00 51.43
N GLU A 117 -29.37 -2.41 51.05
CA GLU A 117 -28.22 -2.46 51.97
C GLU A 117 -27.89 -1.08 52.51
N LEU A 118 -27.82 -0.05 51.66
CA LEU A 118 -27.63 1.33 52.08
C LEU A 118 -28.75 1.83 53.00
N LEU A 119 -30.02 1.48 52.71
CA LEU A 119 -31.16 1.82 53.56
C LEU A 119 -31.08 1.14 54.94
N GLU A 120 -30.62 -0.10 54.98
CA GLU A 120 -30.47 -0.88 56.22
C GLU A 120 -29.33 -0.33 57.08
N GLN A 121 -28.18 0.02 56.47
CA GLN A 121 -27.08 0.73 57.13
C GLN A 121 -27.54 2.07 57.72
N LEU A 122 -28.27 2.89 56.96
CA LEU A 122 -28.85 4.15 57.45
C LEU A 122 -29.85 3.94 58.60
N ARG A 123 -30.52 2.79 58.64
CA ARG A 123 -31.50 2.43 59.68
C ARG A 123 -30.82 1.91 60.95
N GLU A 124 -29.71 1.19 60.81
CA GLU A 124 -28.84 0.80 61.93
C GLU A 124 -28.11 2.01 62.52
N ASP A 125 -27.56 2.90 61.70
CA ASP A 125 -26.94 4.17 62.15
C ASP A 125 -27.97 5.07 62.86
N LYS A 126 -29.25 4.96 62.49
CA LYS A 126 -30.34 5.68 63.16
C LYS A 126 -30.81 5.07 64.47
N LYS A 127 -30.38 3.88 64.90
CA LYS A 127 -30.70 3.36 66.25
C LYS A 127 -29.79 4.06 67.26
N PRO A 128 -30.27 5.07 68.01
CA PRO A 128 -29.47 5.67 69.06
C PRO A 128 -29.41 4.66 70.21
N GLY A 129 -28.23 4.52 70.80
CA GLY A 129 -27.95 3.56 71.86
C GLY A 129 -29.04 3.51 72.93
N LYS A 130 -29.66 2.34 73.06
CA LYS A 130 -30.36 1.94 74.28
C LYS A 130 -29.29 1.68 75.34
N LYS A 131 -28.72 2.73 75.94
CA LYS A 131 -27.88 2.58 77.13
C LYS A 131 -28.78 2.21 78.31
N SER A 132 -28.57 0.98 78.78
CA SER A 132 -28.60 0.53 80.18
C SER A 132 -28.48 1.71 81.16
N LYS A 133 -29.33 1.84 82.18
CA LYS A 133 -29.50 0.97 83.34
C LYS A 133 -30.69 1.46 84.17
#